data_AF-A0A925KH52-F1
#
_entry.id   AF-A0A925KH52-F1
#
_cell.length_a   1.000
_cell.length_b   1.000
_cell.length_c   1.000
_cell.angle_alpha   90.00
_cell.angle_beta   90.00
_cell.angle_gamma   90.00
#
_symmetry.space_group_name_H-M   'P 1'
#
loop_
_entity.id
_entity.type
_entity.pdbx_description
1 polymer ?
#
loop_
_entity_poly.entity_id
_entity_poly.type
_entity_poly.pdbx_seq_one_letter_code
_entity_poly.pdbx_strand_id
1 'polypeptide(L)'
;VVSLRGGGFSTAVDNALAALGQRRNVVFSASSFLLVPELVEQSDCVALVPSRLVDGRGQQLVCVEPPLSVEGFAIGMLWHERSHGHAGFRWVREFITRLADSQTSGREEAGSVASS
;
A
#
# COMPACT_ATOMS: atom_id res chain seq x y z
N VAL A 1 -2.68 -7.72 10.26
CA VAL A 1 -2.93 -8.08 8.84
C VAL A 1 -4.05 -7.22 8.29
N VAL A 2 -4.06 -6.86 7.01
CA VAL A 2 -5.20 -6.17 6.40
C VAL A 2 -5.97 -7.17 5.54
N SER A 3 -7.22 -7.42 5.92
CA SER A 3 -8.12 -8.28 5.15
C SER A 3 -9.11 -7.40 4.41
N LEU A 4 -8.85 -7.13 3.12
CA LEU A 4 -9.74 -6.33 2.28
C LEU A 4 -11.14 -6.96 2.10
N ARG A 5 -11.30 -8.25 2.45
CA ARG A 5 -12.57 -8.99 2.41
C ARG A 5 -13.10 -9.39 3.80
N GLY A 6 -12.46 -8.95 4.89
CA GLY A 6 -12.95 -9.16 6.26
C GLY A 6 -12.93 -10.59 6.80
N GLY A 7 -12.34 -11.58 6.11
CA GLY A 7 -12.40 -12.99 6.52
C GLY A 7 -11.12 -13.82 6.31
N GLY A 8 -10.10 -13.28 5.62
CA GLY A 8 -8.83 -13.97 5.40
C GLY A 8 -7.70 -13.37 6.22
N PHE A 9 -7.04 -14.19 7.05
CA PHE A 9 -5.85 -13.79 7.82
C PHE A 9 -4.53 -14.06 7.07
N SER A 10 -4.60 -14.43 5.78
CA SER A 10 -3.44 -14.69 4.93
C SER A 10 -3.32 -13.64 3.83
N THR A 11 -2.09 -13.19 3.60
CA THR A 11 -1.68 -12.15 2.64
C THR A 11 -0.50 -12.63 1.80
N ALA A 12 -0.15 -11.89 0.75
CA ALA A 12 1.06 -12.15 -0.03
C ALA A 12 2.33 -12.26 0.84
N VAL A 13 2.39 -11.51 1.94
CA VAL A 13 3.47 -11.60 2.93
C VAL A 13 3.55 -12.97 3.60
N ASP A 14 2.40 -13.56 3.95
CA ASP A 14 2.36 -14.87 4.60
C ASP A 14 2.82 -15.96 3.64
N ASN A 15 2.47 -15.86 2.36
CA ASN A 15 2.95 -16.76 1.32
C ASN A 15 4.46 -16.64 1.11
N ALA A 16 4.99 -15.41 1.07
CA ALA A 16 6.42 -15.17 0.90
C ALA A 16 7.24 -15.66 2.11
N LEU A 17 6.73 -15.48 3.34
CA LEU A 17 7.34 -16.06 4.54
C LEU A 17 7.28 -17.59 4.53
N ALA A 18 6.14 -18.18 4.15
CA ALA A 18 5.98 -19.62 4.08
C ALA A 18 6.94 -20.28 3.07
N ALA A 19 7.19 -19.63 1.93
CA ALA A 19 8.18 -20.07 0.94
C ALA A 19 9.61 -20.12 1.51
N LEU A 20 9.90 -19.33 2.55
CA LEU A 20 11.17 -19.33 3.29
C LEU A 20 11.15 -20.25 4.52
N GLY A 21 10.08 -21.03 4.72
CA GLY A 21 9.89 -21.86 5.92
C GLY A 21 9.64 -21.06 7.19
N GLN A 22 9.31 -19.77 7.07
CA GLN A 22 9.07 -18.86 8.18
C GLN A 22 7.57 -18.63 8.41
N ARG A 23 7.22 -18.21 9.62
CA ARG A 23 5.86 -17.80 9.97
C ARG A 23 5.91 -16.58 10.89
N ARG A 24 5.01 -15.63 10.68
CA ARG A 24 4.80 -14.50 11.59
C ARG A 24 3.68 -14.78 12.59
N ASN A 25 3.73 -14.09 13.72
CA ASN A 25 2.62 -14.03 14.67
C ASN A 25 1.66 -12.89 14.27
N VAL A 26 0.40 -13.23 13.96
CA VAL A 26 -0.62 -12.24 13.58
C VAL A 26 -1.42 -11.85 14.83
N VAL A 27 -1.16 -10.66 15.36
CA VAL A 27 -1.79 -10.16 16.61
C VAL A 27 -3.15 -9.50 16.37
N PHE A 28 -3.31 -8.74 15.28
CA PHE A 28 -4.56 -8.08 14.92
C PHE A 28 -4.87 -8.17 13.43
N SER A 29 -6.15 -8.04 13.09
CA SER A 29 -6.65 -7.91 11.72
C SER A 29 -7.43 -6.60 11.57
N ALA A 30 -7.10 -5.82 10.54
CA ALA A 30 -7.75 -4.56 10.22
C ALA A 30 -8.48 -4.66 8.88
N SER A 31 -9.60 -3.95 8.75
CA SER A 31 -10.38 -3.86 7.50
C SER A 31 -9.83 -2.82 6.52
N SER A 32 -8.88 -1.99 6.95
CA SER A 32 -8.31 -0.91 6.15
C SER A 32 -6.84 -0.69 6.53
N PHE A 33 -6.01 -0.39 5.52
CA PHE A 33 -4.62 0.02 5.75
C PHE A 33 -4.51 1.36 6.47
N LEU A 34 -5.54 2.21 6.42
CA LEU A 34 -5.50 3.55 7.03
C LEU A 34 -5.35 3.52 8.55
N LEU A 35 -5.88 2.46 9.19
CA LEU A 35 -5.83 2.29 10.65
C LEU A 35 -4.51 1.67 11.14
N VAL A 36 -3.75 1.05 10.24
CA VAL A 36 -2.58 0.24 10.62
C VAL A 36 -1.47 1.09 11.26
N PRO A 37 -1.11 2.28 10.74
CA PRO A 37 -0.05 3.08 11.36
C PRO A 37 -0.41 3.49 12.79
N GLU A 38 -1.65 3.93 13.05
CA GLU A 38 -2.08 4.30 14.41
C GLU A 38 -2.04 3.12 15.38
N LEU A 39 -2.37 1.89 14.92
CA LEU A 39 -2.26 0.68 15.73
C LEU A 39 -0.80 0.31 16.03
N VAL A 40 0.09 0.49 15.06
CA VAL A 40 1.53 0.23 15.21
C VAL A 40 2.16 1.24 16.17
N GLU A 41 1.79 2.52 16.10
CA GLU A 41 2.28 3.55 17.02
C GLU A 41 1.94 3.26 18.50
N GLN A 42 0.85 2.54 18.76
CA GLN A 42 0.35 2.26 20.10
C GLN A 42 0.65 0.82 20.58
N SER A 43 1.55 0.10 19.90
CA SER A 43 1.87 -1.29 20.25
C SER A 43 3.30 -1.69 19.88
N ASP A 44 3.76 -2.84 20.38
CA ASP A 44 5.05 -3.43 19.99
C ASP A 44 4.97 -4.24 18.69
N CYS A 45 4.03 -3.90 17.80
CA CYS A 45 3.82 -4.61 16.55
C CYS A 45 4.59 -3.96 15.40
N VAL A 46 4.84 -4.75 14.34
CA VAL A 46 5.31 -4.25 13.05
C VAL A 46 4.31 -4.61 11.97
N ALA A 47 4.24 -3.78 10.92
CA ALA A 47 3.32 -4.01 9.82
C ALA A 47 3.98 -3.71 8.47
N LEU A 48 3.54 -4.45 7.46
CA LEU A 48 3.85 -4.16 6.06
C LEU A 48 2.64 -3.45 5.45
N VAL A 49 2.88 -2.24 4.95
CA VAL A 49 1.85 -1.35 4.40
C VAL A 49 2.32 -0.75 3.07
N PRO A 50 1.42 -0.31 2.18
CA PRO A 50 1.80 0.47 1.01
C PRO A 50 2.60 1.71 1.42
N SER A 51 3.79 1.90 0.84
CA SER A 51 4.71 3.02 1.18
C SER A 51 4.03 4.39 1.12
N ARG A 52 3.11 4.59 0.16
CA ARG A 52 2.33 5.84 0.01
C ARG A 52 1.51 6.22 1.26
N LEU A 53 1.19 5.28 2.15
CA LEU A 53 0.43 5.58 3.37
C LEU A 53 1.30 6.09 4.51
N VAL A 54 2.60 5.87 4.44
CA VAL A 54 3.58 6.30 5.44
C VAL A 54 4.45 7.45 4.95
N ASP A 55 4.47 7.73 3.64
CA ASP A 55 5.07 8.93 3.05
C ASP A 55 4.51 10.20 3.74
N GLY A 56 5.38 10.95 4.43
CA GLY A 56 5.01 12.18 5.13
C GLY A 56 4.39 12.00 6.52
N ARG A 57 4.18 10.76 7.00
CA ARG A 57 3.81 10.49 8.40
C ARG A 57 5.08 10.55 9.26
N GLY A 58 5.28 11.68 9.94
CA GLY A 58 6.53 12.03 10.62
C GLY A 58 6.84 11.25 11.91
N GLN A 59 8.16 11.20 12.21
CA GLN A 59 8.90 11.01 13.48
C GLN A 59 8.55 9.87 14.46
N GLN A 60 7.32 9.37 14.53
CA GLN A 60 6.92 8.34 15.52
C GLN A 60 7.05 6.91 15.00
N LEU A 61 7.08 6.72 13.68
CA LEU A 61 7.27 5.43 13.04
C LEU A 61 8.57 5.40 12.26
N VAL A 62 9.33 4.33 12.44
CA VAL A 62 10.50 4.04 11.63
C VAL A 62 10.07 3.16 10.46
N CYS A 63 10.21 3.69 9.25
CA CYS A 63 9.95 2.94 8.01
C CYS A 63 11.27 2.35 7.51
N VAL A 64 11.25 1.05 7.21
CA VAL A 64 12.40 0.32 6.67
C VAL A 64 11.94 -0.52 5.48
N GLU A 65 12.87 -0.80 4.56
CA GLU A 65 12.60 -1.75 3.49
C GLU A 65 12.36 -3.15 4.08
N PRO A 66 11.36 -3.90 3.59
CA PRO A 66 11.06 -5.22 4.12
C PRO A 66 12.20 -6.20 3.79
N PRO A 67 12.57 -7.10 4.71
CA PRO A 67 13.65 -8.05 4.52
C PRO A 67 13.30 -9.19 3.55
N LEU A 68 12.13 -9.12 2.91
CA LEU A 68 11.66 -10.07 1.92
C LEU A 68 10.99 -9.33 0.76
N SER A 69 11.16 -9.85 -0.45
CA SER A 69 10.42 -9.35 -1.60
C SER A 69 8.97 -9.80 -1.48
N VAL A 70 8.06 -8.83 -1.44
CA VAL A 70 6.62 -9.07 -1.43
C VAL A 70 6.04 -8.44 -2.68
N GLU A 71 5.33 -9.23 -3.47
CA GLU A 71 4.64 -8.71 -4.65
C GLU A 71 3.61 -7.65 -4.23
N GLY A 72 3.70 -6.48 -4.84
CA GLY A 72 2.74 -5.41 -4.65
C GLY A 72 1.38 -5.73 -5.26
N PHE A 73 0.51 -4.73 -5.30
CA PHE A 73 -0.78 -4.85 -5.99
C PHE A 73 -1.01 -3.66 -6.91
N ALA A 74 -1.68 -3.91 -8.03
CA ALA A 74 -2.10 -2.85 -8.95
C ALA A 74 -3.32 -2.12 -8.39
N ILE A 75 -3.32 -0.79 -8.50
CA ILE A 75 -4.48 0.05 -8.23
C ILE A 75 -5.12 0.38 -9.58
N GLY A 76 -6.38 0.02 -9.75
CA GLY A 76 -7.15 0.26 -10.98
C GLY A 76 -8.39 1.11 -10.72
N MET A 77 -8.84 1.82 -11.75
CA MET A 77 -10.14 2.50 -11.76
C MET A 77 -11.14 1.65 -12.54
N LEU A 78 -12.33 1.43 -11.96
CA LEU A 78 -13.41 0.70 -12.62
C LEU A 78 -14.62 1.63 -12.83
N TRP A 79 -15.29 1.46 -13.95
CA TRP A 79 -16.54 2.14 -14.27
C TRP A 79 -17.42 1.23 -15.12
N HIS A 80 -18.71 1.55 -15.18
CA HIS A 80 -19.66 0.83 -16.00
C HIS A 80 -19.64 1.36 -17.45
N GLU A 81 -19.87 0.51 -18.45
CA GLU A 81 -19.86 0.90 -19.86
C GLU A 81 -20.81 2.08 -20.15
N ARG A 82 -22.00 2.05 -19.54
CA ARG A 82 -23.01 3.13 -19.63
C ARG A 82 -22.49 4.52 -19.21
N SER A 83 -21.50 4.61 -18.33
CA SER A 83 -20.90 5.88 -17.91
C SER A 83 -19.64 6.23 -18.67
N HIS A 84 -19.18 5.38 -19.60
CA HIS A 84 -17.95 5.58 -20.36
C HIS A 84 -17.98 6.87 -21.19
N GLY A 85 -19.11 7.15 -21.86
CA GLY A 85 -19.31 8.32 -22.72
C GLY A 85 -19.64 9.62 -21.97
N HIS A 86 -19.89 9.58 -20.66
CA HIS A 86 -20.28 10.78 -19.91
C HIS A 86 -19.06 11.70 -19.68
N ALA A 87 -19.13 12.93 -20.21
CA ALA A 87 -18.02 13.88 -20.18
C ALA A 87 -17.50 14.15 -18.76
N GLY A 88 -18.39 14.29 -17.77
CA GLY A 88 -17.99 14.51 -16.38
C GLY A 88 -17.21 13.34 -15.78
N PHE A 89 -17.60 12.10 -16.08
CA PHE A 89 -16.87 10.92 -15.55
C PHE A 89 -15.55 10.72 -16.27
N ARG A 90 -15.49 11.03 -17.57
CA ARG A 90 -14.23 11.07 -18.32
C ARG A 90 -13.25 12.08 -17.72
N TRP A 91 -13.71 13.31 -17.47
CA TRP A 91 -12.88 14.35 -16.87
C TRP A 91 -12.31 13.94 -15.51
N VAL A 92 -13.13 13.33 -14.64
CA VAL A 92 -12.66 12.83 -13.34
C VAL A 92 -11.57 11.76 -13.52
N ARG A 93 -11.76 10.79 -14.42
CA ARG A 93 -10.75 9.75 -14.69
C ARG A 93 -9.43 10.36 -15.16
N GLU A 94 -9.49 11.26 -16.14
CA GLU A 94 -8.31 11.95 -16.68
C GLU A 94 -7.62 12.81 -15.61
N PHE A 95 -8.40 13.46 -14.73
CA PHE A 95 -7.86 14.23 -13.61
C PHE A 95 -7.13 13.33 -12.59
N ILE A 96 -7.73 12.21 -12.20
CA ILE A 96 -7.10 11.23 -11.29
C ILE A 96 -5.83 10.66 -11.93
N THR A 97 -5.85 10.29 -13.21
CA THR A 97 -4.66 9.80 -13.92
C THR A 97 -3.53 10.83 -13.89
N ARG A 98 -3.82 12.10 -14.23
CA ARG A 98 -2.81 13.17 -14.17
C ARG A 98 -2.20 13.34 -12.78
N LEU A 99 -3.02 13.28 -11.72
CA LEU A 99 -2.53 13.35 -10.34
C LEU A 99 -1.71 12.13 -9.95
N ALA A 100 -2.05 10.93 -10.45
CA ALA A 100 -1.28 9.74 -10.19
C ALA A 100 0.10 9.79 -10.90
N ASP A 101 0.14 10.28 -12.13
CA ASP A 101 1.35 10.40 -12.94
C ASP A 101 2.32 11.46 -12.37
N SER A 102 1.81 12.60 -11.90
CA SER A 102 2.64 13.65 -11.29
C SER A 102 3.38 13.17 -10.04
N GLN A 103 2.83 12.20 -9.31
CA GLN A 103 3.44 11.61 -8.11
C GLN A 103 4.47 10.53 -8.43
N THR A 104 4.42 9.94 -9.63
CA THR A 104 5.40 8.93 -10.10
C THR A 104 6.68 9.62 -10.57
N SER A 105 6.56 10.75 -11.26
CA SER A 105 7.70 11.49 -11.83
C SER A 105 8.66 12.06 -10.77
N GLY A 106 8.17 12.43 -9.58
CA GLY A 106 9.02 12.91 -8.47
C GLY A 106 9.80 11.82 -7.73
N ARG A 107 9.53 10.53 -8.00
CA ARG A 107 10.12 9.39 -7.27
C ARG A 107 11.32 8.77 -7.99
N GLU A 108 11.47 8.98 -9.30
CA GLU A 108 12.64 8.56 -10.08
C GLU A 108 13.89 9.41 -9.76
N GLU A 109 13.73 10.71 -9.46
CA GLU A 109 14.86 11.58 -9.08
C GLU A 109 15.38 11.30 -7.66
N ALA A 110 14.51 10.98 -6.69
CA ALA A 110 14.91 10.69 -5.31
C ALA A 110 15.64 9.34 -5.16
N GLY A 111 15.32 8.35 -6.00
CA GLY A 111 16.01 7.05 -6.02
C GLY A 111 17.45 7.11 -6.52
N SER A 112 17.82 8.13 -7.30
CA SER A 112 19.18 8.31 -7.82
C SER A 112 20.17 8.88 -6.78
N VAL A 113 19.69 9.57 -5.74
CA VAL A 113 20.55 10.25 -4.75
C VAL A 113 20.94 9.31 -3.60
N ALA A 114 20.19 8.24 -3.36
CA ALA A 114 20.44 7.29 -2.26
C ALA A 114 21.40 6.12 -2.62
N SER A 115 21.94 6.10 -3.85
CA SER A 115 22.87 5.07 -4.34
C SER A 115 24.28 5.59 -4.63
N SER A 116 24.70 6.69 -4.00
CA SER A 116 26.05 7.26 -4.13
C SER A 116 26.75 7.40 -2.77
#